data_AF-A0AA42YWT1-F1
#
_entry.id   AF-A0AA42YWT1-F1
#
_cell.length_a   1.000
_cell.length_b   1.000
_cell.length_c   1.000
_cell.angle_alpha   90.00
_cell.angle_beta   90.00
_cell.angle_gamma   90.00
#
_symmetry.space_group_name_H-M   'P 1'
#
loop_
_entity.id
_entity.type
_entity.pdbx_description
1 polymer ?
#
loop_
_entity_poly.entity_id
_entity_poly.type
_entity_poly.pdbx_seq_one_letter_code
_entity_poly.pdbx_strand_id
1 'polypeptide(L)'
;MPSSVRITTLAALVYLPLSAIAVVWAWLGYGRLAWERGAAWMTQPYPTRLLVSLALGLLLGLAVVASTRLLVAHMHWARDLQRELGAIVGDLSPRELTWLALLSGFSEELFFRGAMQPVLGLWFTSLIFGAVHVGPKRVFLAWSLWAFVMGLLLGAIFELTGVLWGAVLAHVWINQRNMRFIQRY
;
A
#
# COMPACT_ATOMS: atom_id res chain seq x y z
N MET A 1 3.02 -26.50 1.49
CA MET A 1 3.15 -25.03 1.39
C MET A 1 3.96 -24.70 0.14
N PRO A 2 3.62 -23.66 -0.64
CA PRO A 2 4.44 -23.27 -1.79
C PRO A 2 5.83 -22.84 -1.30
N SER A 3 6.90 -23.23 -2.00
CA SER A 3 8.26 -22.80 -1.65
C SER A 3 8.40 -21.28 -1.75
N SER A 4 9.29 -20.67 -0.97
CA SER A 4 9.48 -19.22 -0.90
C SER A 4 9.77 -18.56 -2.26
N VAL A 5 10.50 -19.29 -3.12
CA VAL A 5 10.77 -18.93 -4.53
C VAL A 5 9.48 -18.77 -5.34
N ARG A 6 8.44 -19.58 -5.06
CA ARG A 6 7.14 -19.46 -5.75
C ARG A 6 6.41 -18.19 -5.35
N ILE A 7 6.44 -17.80 -4.07
CA ILE A 7 5.71 -16.60 -3.59
C ILE A 7 6.29 -15.33 -4.18
N THR A 8 7.61 -15.16 -4.16
CA THR A 8 8.27 -13.98 -4.73
C THR A 8 8.12 -13.91 -6.24
N THR A 9 8.17 -15.04 -6.94
CA THR A 9 7.90 -15.10 -8.39
C THR A 9 6.46 -14.75 -8.70
N LEU A 10 5.49 -15.29 -7.96
CA LEU A 10 4.06 -14.96 -8.12
C LEU A 10 3.80 -13.47 -7.87
N ALA A 11 4.42 -12.89 -6.84
CA ALA A 11 4.34 -11.47 -6.58
C ALA A 11 4.85 -10.65 -7.78
N ALA A 12 6.01 -11.02 -8.34
CA ALA A 12 6.56 -10.36 -9.54
C ALA A 12 5.61 -10.46 -10.76
N LEU A 13 5.01 -11.63 -10.98
CA LEU A 13 4.06 -11.86 -12.06
C LEU A 13 2.77 -11.04 -11.93
N VAL A 14 2.39 -10.64 -10.72
CA VAL A 14 1.22 -9.78 -10.49
C VAL A 14 1.61 -8.30 -10.57
N TYR A 15 2.63 -7.92 -9.82
CA TYR A 15 2.93 -6.51 -9.57
C TYR A 15 3.71 -5.82 -10.70
N LEU A 16 4.54 -6.55 -11.46
CA LEU A 16 5.24 -5.95 -12.60
C LEU A 16 4.27 -5.60 -13.74
N PRO A 17 3.35 -6.48 -14.17
CA PRO A 17 2.32 -6.10 -15.13
C PRO A 17 1.40 -5.01 -14.59
N LEU A 18 1.04 -5.04 -13.30
CA LEU A 18 0.23 -3.99 -12.68
C LEU A 18 0.90 -2.61 -12.80
N SER A 19 2.21 -2.53 -12.55
CA SER A 19 2.98 -1.29 -12.74
C SER A 19 3.01 -0.85 -14.21
N ALA A 20 3.21 -1.78 -15.14
CA ALA A 20 3.21 -1.46 -16.57
C ALA A 20 1.85 -0.90 -17.02
N ILE A 21 0.75 -1.54 -16.59
CA ILE A 21 -0.62 -1.07 -16.84
C ILE A 21 -0.81 0.33 -16.24
N ALA A 22 -0.33 0.58 -15.02
CA ALA A 22 -0.44 1.88 -14.39
C ALA A 22 0.26 3.00 -15.17
N VAL A 23 1.49 2.74 -15.65
CA VAL A 23 2.26 3.70 -16.46
C VAL A 23 1.57 3.94 -17.80
N VAL A 24 1.15 2.86 -18.48
CA VAL A 24 0.46 2.96 -19.77
C VAL A 24 -0.87 3.70 -19.64
N TRP A 25 -1.66 3.42 -18.60
CA TRP A 25 -2.92 4.13 -18.34
C TRP A 25 -2.68 5.62 -18.05
N ALA A 26 -1.74 5.95 -17.18
CA ALA A 26 -1.43 7.35 -16.89
C ALA A 26 -0.94 8.11 -18.13
N TRP A 27 -0.10 7.47 -18.95
CA TRP A 27 0.47 8.08 -20.15
C TRP A 27 -0.54 8.21 -21.29
N LEU A 28 -1.18 7.11 -21.71
CA LEU A 28 -2.14 7.12 -22.82
C LEU A 28 -3.44 7.84 -22.48
N GLY A 29 -3.91 7.73 -21.24
CA GLY A 29 -5.19 8.31 -20.85
C GLY A 29 -5.14 9.82 -20.63
N TYR A 30 -4.00 10.35 -20.14
CA TYR A 30 -3.92 11.70 -19.61
C TYR A 30 -2.61 12.44 -19.91
N GLY A 31 -1.69 11.85 -20.70
CA GLY A 31 -0.42 12.48 -21.06
C GLY A 31 0.47 12.83 -19.87
N ARG A 32 0.31 12.13 -18.73
CA ARG A 32 0.98 12.46 -17.47
C ARG A 32 1.81 11.30 -16.94
N LEU A 33 2.76 11.62 -16.07
CA LEU A 33 3.51 10.63 -15.31
C LEU A 33 2.64 10.09 -14.18
N ALA A 34 2.71 8.79 -13.91
CA ALA A 34 1.90 8.17 -12.86
C ALA A 34 2.32 8.61 -11.44
N TRP A 35 3.53 9.15 -11.26
CA TRP A 35 4.05 9.59 -9.96
C TRP A 35 3.84 11.08 -9.64
N GLU A 36 3.25 11.84 -10.56
CA GLU A 36 2.92 13.25 -10.34
C GLU A 36 1.50 13.58 -10.83
N ARG A 37 0.79 14.40 -10.05
CA ARG A 37 -0.49 14.98 -10.43
C ARG A 37 -0.36 16.49 -10.63
N GLY A 38 -0.88 16.99 -11.75
CA GLY A 38 -0.90 18.44 -12.05
C GLY A 38 -1.91 19.25 -11.24
N ALA A 39 -3.03 18.65 -10.84
CA ALA A 39 -4.09 19.28 -10.04
C ALA A 39 -3.98 18.93 -8.54
N ALA A 40 -2.81 19.13 -7.93
CA ALA A 40 -2.63 18.98 -6.49
C ALA A 40 -3.27 20.15 -5.74
N TRP A 41 -3.72 19.94 -4.49
CA TRP A 41 -4.21 21.04 -3.65
C TRP A 41 -3.08 22.00 -3.25
N MET A 42 -1.88 21.48 -3.05
CA MET A 42 -0.68 22.29 -2.87
C MET A 42 -0.23 22.92 -4.20
N THR A 43 -0.08 24.24 -4.20
CA THR A 43 0.40 25.02 -5.34
C THR A 43 1.91 25.32 -5.29
N GLN A 44 2.60 24.81 -4.27
CA GLN A 44 4.03 25.02 -4.06
C GLN A 44 4.88 24.28 -5.11
N PRO A 45 6.15 24.70 -5.31
CA PRO A 45 7.08 23.99 -6.19
C PRO A 45 7.24 22.51 -5.83
N TYR A 46 7.54 21.68 -6.83
CA TYR A 46 7.67 20.22 -6.66
C TYR A 46 8.58 19.81 -5.48
N PRO A 47 9.77 20.41 -5.24
CA PRO A 47 10.62 20.01 -4.11
C PRO A 47 9.91 20.14 -2.75
N THR A 48 9.14 21.21 -2.54
CA THR A 48 8.38 21.41 -1.30
C THR A 48 7.26 20.37 -1.18
N ARG A 49 6.52 20.12 -2.26
CA ARG A 49 5.47 19.08 -2.28
C ARG A 49 6.02 17.68 -2.02
N LEU A 50 7.20 17.37 -2.57
CA LEU A 50 7.91 16.12 -2.33
C LEU A 50 8.30 15.96 -0.85
N LEU A 51 8.90 16.99 -0.25
CA LEU A 51 9.28 16.96 1.17
C LEU A 51 8.05 16.76 2.07
N VAL A 52 6.96 17.47 1.80
CA VAL A 52 5.70 17.31 2.55
C VAL A 52 5.12 15.90 2.34
N SER A 53 5.13 15.37 1.12
CA SER A 53 4.66 14.01 0.82
C SER A 53 5.45 12.97 1.61
N LEU A 54 6.78 13.04 1.57
CA LEU A 54 7.66 12.12 2.32
C LEU A 54 7.46 12.25 3.84
N ALA A 55 7.33 13.46 4.36
CA ALA A 55 7.10 13.70 5.78
C ALA A 55 5.77 13.10 6.26
N LEU A 56 4.66 13.37 5.53
CA LEU A 56 3.35 12.81 5.85
C LEU A 56 3.34 11.28 5.72
N GLY A 57 4.00 10.76 4.67
CA GLY A 57 4.15 9.32 4.47
C GLY A 57 4.90 8.65 5.63
N LEU A 58 6.01 9.24 6.08
CA LEU A 58 6.78 8.75 7.22
C LEU A 58 5.95 8.79 8.51
N LEU A 59 5.27 9.91 8.79
CA LEU A 59 4.42 10.07 9.96
C LEU A 59 3.29 9.03 9.99
N LEU A 60 2.60 8.85 8.86
CA LEU A 60 1.57 7.84 8.71
C LEU A 60 2.15 6.43 8.92
N GLY A 61 3.29 6.12 8.30
CA GLY A 61 3.98 4.85 8.44
C GLY A 61 4.32 4.53 9.90
N LEU A 62 4.89 5.49 10.63
CA LEU A 62 5.22 5.34 12.05
C LEU A 62 3.96 5.14 12.91
N ALA A 63 2.93 5.97 12.70
CA ALA A 63 1.68 5.89 13.44
C ALA A 63 0.97 4.54 13.22
N VAL A 64 0.90 4.08 11.98
CA VAL A 64 0.28 2.79 11.65
C VAL A 64 1.06 1.63 12.27
N VAL A 65 2.39 1.60 12.10
CA VAL A 65 3.25 0.55 12.67
C VAL A 65 3.13 0.50 14.20
N ALA A 66 3.04 1.64 14.89
CA ALA A 66 2.78 1.69 16.32
C ALA A 66 1.36 1.19 16.66
N SER A 67 0.34 1.67 15.95
CA SER A 67 -1.05 1.29 16.18
C SER A 67 -1.30 -0.21 15.95
N THR A 68 -0.65 -0.83 14.96
CA THR A 68 -0.79 -2.27 14.70
C THR A 68 -0.33 -3.09 15.90
N ARG A 69 0.77 -2.70 16.56
CA ARG A 69 1.26 -3.37 17.77
C ARG A 69 0.27 -3.26 18.92
N LEU A 70 -0.30 -2.06 19.11
CA LEU A 70 -1.31 -1.82 20.14
C LEU A 70 -2.59 -2.62 19.87
N LEU A 71 -3.07 -2.64 18.62
CA LEU A 71 -4.26 -3.39 18.24
C LEU A 71 -4.08 -4.89 18.46
N VAL A 72 -2.95 -5.46 18.04
CA VAL A 72 -2.64 -6.89 18.27
C VAL A 72 -2.52 -7.20 19.77
N ALA A 73 -1.94 -6.30 20.57
CA ALA A 73 -1.82 -6.50 22.01
C ALA A 73 -3.19 -6.51 22.73
N HIS A 74 -4.16 -5.70 22.28
CA HIS A 74 -5.40 -5.48 23.02
C HIS A 74 -6.66 -6.10 22.38
N MET A 75 -6.64 -6.42 21.08
CA MET A 75 -7.83 -6.81 20.34
C MET A 75 -7.74 -8.24 19.80
N HIS A 76 -8.74 -9.06 20.10
CA HIS A 76 -8.80 -10.45 19.62
C HIS A 76 -8.82 -10.56 18.09
N TRP A 77 -9.66 -9.75 17.42
CA TRP A 77 -9.77 -9.78 15.97
C TRP A 77 -8.44 -9.46 15.26
N ALA A 78 -7.60 -8.60 15.86
CA ALA A 78 -6.31 -8.24 15.30
C ALA A 78 -5.31 -9.39 15.44
N ARG A 79 -5.34 -10.13 16.56
CA ARG A 79 -4.56 -11.37 16.72
C ARG A 79 -5.00 -12.45 15.75
N ASP A 80 -6.31 -12.62 15.56
CA ASP A 80 -6.85 -13.59 14.61
C ASP A 80 -6.41 -13.28 13.19
N LEU A 81 -6.50 -12.01 12.78
CA LEU A 81 -6.03 -11.56 11.47
C LEU A 81 -4.52 -11.78 11.31
N GLN A 82 -3.73 -11.46 12.34
CA GLN A 82 -2.30 -11.70 12.34
C GLN A 82 -1.97 -13.19 12.14
N ARG A 83 -2.67 -14.11 12.83
CA ARG A 83 -2.44 -15.55 12.67
C ARG A 83 -2.72 -16.02 11.24
N GLU A 84 -3.82 -15.56 10.63
CA GLU A 84 -4.16 -15.89 9.25
C GLU A 84 -3.14 -15.35 8.24
N LEU A 85 -2.71 -14.09 8.40
CA LEU A 85 -1.67 -13.50 7.55
C LEU A 85 -0.31 -14.17 7.79
N GLY A 86 -0.01 -14.56 9.02
CA GLY A 86 1.21 -15.28 9.40
C GLY A 86 1.34 -16.63 8.72
N ALA A 87 0.23 -17.35 8.52
CA ALA A 87 0.24 -18.59 7.74
C ALA A 87 0.63 -18.38 6.26
N ILE A 88 0.49 -17.15 5.72
CA ILE A 88 0.85 -16.80 4.34
C ILE A 88 2.32 -16.39 4.25
N VAL A 89 2.79 -15.56 5.19
CA VAL A 89 4.13 -14.96 5.14
C VAL A 89 5.17 -15.63 6.04
N GLY A 90 4.77 -16.63 6.84
CA GLY A 90 5.57 -17.23 7.90
C GLY A 90 6.92 -17.80 7.45
N ASP A 91 6.96 -18.44 6.29
CA ASP A 91 8.17 -19.12 5.77
C ASP A 91 9.10 -18.20 4.96
N LEU A 92 8.76 -16.92 4.80
CA LEU A 92 9.55 -15.99 3.99
C LEU A 92 10.78 -15.48 4.76
N SER A 93 11.92 -15.39 4.10
CA SER A 93 13.11 -14.75 4.68
C SER A 93 12.93 -13.23 4.84
N PRO A 94 13.68 -12.56 5.73
CA PRO A 94 13.63 -11.11 5.89
C PRO A 94 13.94 -10.32 4.61
N ARG A 95 14.65 -10.93 3.65
CA ARG A 95 14.93 -10.37 2.33
C ARG A 95 13.70 -10.48 1.42
N GLU A 96 13.06 -11.65 1.39
CA GLU A 96 11.83 -11.86 0.62
C GLU A 96 10.68 -10.98 1.11
N LEU A 97 10.54 -10.79 2.42
CA LEU A 97 9.58 -9.84 2.98
C LEU A 97 9.83 -8.40 2.51
N THR A 98 11.10 -7.99 2.48
CA THR A 98 11.47 -6.65 2.01
C THR A 98 11.16 -6.50 0.51
N TRP A 99 11.46 -7.53 -0.28
CA TRP A 99 11.12 -7.56 -1.71
C TRP A 99 9.61 -7.49 -1.95
N LEU A 100 8.84 -8.29 -1.22
CA LEU A 100 7.39 -8.29 -1.31
C LEU A 100 6.82 -6.92 -0.94
N ALA A 101 7.32 -6.31 0.15
CA ALA A 101 6.89 -4.98 0.57
C ALA A 101 7.21 -3.89 -0.46
N LEU A 102 8.42 -3.89 -1.02
CA LEU A 102 8.84 -2.94 -2.06
C LEU A 102 7.98 -3.08 -3.31
N LEU A 103 7.82 -4.32 -3.78
CA LEU A 103 7.12 -4.60 -5.02
C LEU A 103 5.62 -4.31 -4.89
N SER A 104 4.96 -4.82 -3.85
CA SER A 104 3.54 -4.55 -3.59
C SER A 104 3.27 -3.06 -3.36
N GLY A 105 3.98 -2.44 -2.40
CA GLY A 105 3.76 -1.05 -2.03
C GLY A 105 4.04 -0.07 -3.18
N PHE A 106 5.06 -0.33 -4.01
CA PHE A 106 5.29 0.51 -5.18
C PHE A 106 4.22 0.31 -6.25
N SER A 107 3.95 -0.93 -6.66
CA SER A 107 3.05 -1.25 -7.77
C SER A 107 1.60 -0.87 -7.47
N GLU A 108 1.13 -1.10 -6.25
CA GLU A 108 -0.22 -0.75 -5.85
C GLU A 108 -0.41 0.77 -5.77
N GLU A 109 0.53 1.52 -5.21
CA GLU A 109 0.41 2.98 -5.21
C GLU A 109 0.46 3.55 -6.64
N LEU A 110 1.33 3.02 -7.49
CA LEU A 110 1.39 3.43 -8.90
C LEU A 110 0.06 3.20 -9.62
N PHE A 111 -0.58 2.05 -9.41
CA PHE A 111 -1.84 1.70 -10.06
C PHE A 111 -3.04 2.44 -9.46
N PHE A 112 -3.26 2.30 -8.16
CA PHE A 112 -4.43 2.87 -7.51
C PHE A 112 -4.34 4.39 -7.43
N ARG A 113 -3.22 4.95 -6.99
CA ARG A 113 -3.10 6.41 -6.77
C ARG A 113 -2.61 7.09 -8.02
N GLY A 114 -1.59 6.53 -8.66
CA GLY A 114 -1.00 7.12 -9.86
C GLY A 114 -1.91 7.08 -11.08
N ALA A 115 -2.56 5.95 -11.35
CA ALA A 115 -3.38 5.77 -12.56
C ALA A 115 -4.89 5.95 -12.30
N MET A 116 -5.46 5.23 -11.33
CA MET A 116 -6.91 5.14 -11.14
C MET A 116 -7.53 6.35 -10.40
N GLN A 117 -6.93 6.81 -9.30
CA GLN A 117 -7.48 7.88 -8.46
C GLN A 117 -7.75 9.19 -9.19
N PRO A 118 -6.92 9.65 -10.14
CA PRO A 118 -7.19 10.87 -10.88
C PRO A 118 -8.40 10.76 -11.81
N VAL A 119 -8.88 9.54 -12.07
CA VAL A 119 -10.08 9.26 -12.90
C VAL A 119 -11.31 9.04 -12.04
N LEU A 120 -11.20 8.17 -11.03
CA LEU A 120 -12.34 7.74 -10.21
C LEU A 120 -12.50 8.55 -8.92
N GLY A 121 -11.50 9.35 -8.56
CA GLY A 121 -11.46 10.11 -7.31
C GLY A 121 -11.09 9.25 -6.10
N LEU A 122 -10.79 9.93 -4.99
CA LEU A 122 -10.30 9.35 -3.74
C LEU A 122 -11.20 8.22 -3.21
N TRP A 123 -12.51 8.47 -3.12
CA TRP A 123 -13.45 7.54 -2.48
C TRP A 123 -13.62 6.24 -3.24
N PHE A 124 -13.88 6.30 -4.54
CA PHE A 124 -14.09 5.10 -5.36
C PHE A 124 -12.81 4.28 -5.48
N THR A 125 -11.66 4.91 -5.69
CA THR A 125 -10.38 4.19 -5.70
C THR A 125 -10.10 3.52 -4.37
N SER A 126 -10.37 4.20 -3.24
CA SER A 126 -10.17 3.60 -1.91
C SER A 126 -11.12 2.42 -1.67
N LEU A 127 -12.37 2.53 -2.13
CA LEU A 127 -13.35 1.45 -2.05
C LEU A 127 -12.89 0.22 -2.84
N ILE A 128 -12.44 0.42 -4.09
CA ILE A 128 -11.89 -0.66 -4.92
C ILE A 128 -10.65 -1.26 -4.27
N PHE A 129 -9.75 -0.43 -3.73
CA PHE A 129 -8.58 -0.89 -3.00
C PHE A 129 -8.96 -1.76 -1.80
N GLY A 130 -9.93 -1.36 -0.97
CA GLY A 130 -10.45 -2.21 0.10
C GLY A 130 -11.10 -3.51 -0.40
N ALA A 131 -11.86 -3.43 -1.50
CA ALA A 131 -12.58 -4.58 -2.06
C ALA A 131 -11.66 -5.66 -2.64
N VAL A 132 -10.48 -5.28 -3.19
CA VAL A 132 -9.49 -6.28 -3.65
C VAL A 132 -8.72 -6.92 -2.51
N HIS A 133 -8.80 -6.36 -1.29
CA HIS A 133 -8.21 -6.91 -0.06
C HIS A 133 -9.22 -7.76 0.73
N VAL A 134 -10.05 -8.54 0.03
CA VAL A 134 -10.98 -9.50 0.63
C VAL A 134 -10.34 -10.88 0.67
N GLY A 135 -10.48 -11.56 1.80
CA GLY A 135 -10.02 -12.95 1.98
C GLY A 135 -11.19 -13.91 2.22
N PRO A 136 -10.92 -15.23 2.18
CA PRO A 136 -11.97 -16.27 2.21
C PRO A 136 -12.68 -16.40 3.57
N LYS A 137 -12.08 -15.88 4.64
CA LYS A 137 -12.60 -15.95 6.01
C LYS A 137 -13.13 -14.59 6.46
N ARG A 138 -14.14 -14.58 7.33
CA ARG A 138 -14.76 -13.34 7.87
C ARG A 138 -13.75 -12.39 8.54
N VAL A 139 -12.68 -12.91 9.15
CA VAL A 139 -11.63 -12.11 9.76
C VAL A 139 -10.91 -11.20 8.76
N PHE A 140 -10.88 -11.56 7.48
CA PHE A 140 -10.32 -10.70 6.42
C PHE A 140 -11.20 -9.49 6.11
N LEU A 141 -12.46 -9.41 6.55
CA LEU A 141 -13.25 -8.18 6.43
C LEU A 141 -12.61 -7.03 7.22
N ALA A 142 -11.94 -7.33 8.34
CA ALA A 142 -11.16 -6.33 9.07
C ALA A 142 -9.96 -5.84 8.23
N TRP A 143 -9.35 -6.73 7.45
CA TRP A 143 -8.28 -6.36 6.52
C TRP A 143 -8.79 -5.52 5.35
N SER A 144 -9.95 -5.87 4.76
CA SER A 144 -10.59 -5.09 3.70
C SER A 144 -10.97 -3.68 4.17
N LEU A 145 -11.56 -3.57 5.36
CA LEU A 145 -11.89 -2.28 5.98
C LEU A 145 -10.63 -1.47 6.27
N TRP A 146 -9.59 -2.12 6.80
CA TRP A 146 -8.30 -1.48 7.04
C TRP A 146 -7.66 -0.97 5.74
N ALA A 147 -7.68 -1.79 4.68
CA ALA A 147 -7.20 -1.43 3.36
C ALA A 147 -7.99 -0.23 2.80
N PHE A 148 -9.33 -0.19 2.94
CA PHE A 148 -10.14 0.97 2.56
C PHE A 148 -9.68 2.25 3.28
N VAL A 149 -9.50 2.19 4.60
CA VAL A 149 -9.03 3.34 5.40
C VAL A 149 -7.64 3.79 4.97
N MET A 150 -6.71 2.85 4.77
CA MET A 150 -5.37 3.15 4.23
C MET A 150 -5.44 3.72 2.80
N GLY A 151 -6.39 3.24 2.00
CA GLY A 151 -6.83 3.81 0.72
C GLY A 151 -7.01 5.31 0.81
N LEU A 152 -7.88 5.73 1.73
CA LEU A 152 -8.20 7.13 1.96
C LEU A 152 -7.00 7.93 2.44
N LEU A 153 -6.23 7.41 3.41
CA LEU A 153 -5.11 8.13 4.00
C LEU A 153 -3.96 8.35 3.00
N LEU A 154 -3.56 7.29 2.28
CA LEU A 154 -2.52 7.36 1.26
C LEU A 154 -2.96 8.19 0.07
N GLY A 155 -4.22 8.01 -0.36
CA GLY A 155 -4.83 8.81 -1.41
C GLY A 155 -4.93 10.28 -1.05
N ALA A 156 -5.21 10.64 0.21
CA ALA A 156 -5.25 12.03 0.67
C ALA A 156 -3.87 12.70 0.66
N ILE A 157 -2.80 11.98 1.02
CA ILE A 157 -1.42 12.48 0.85
C ILE A 157 -1.17 12.80 -0.62
N PHE A 158 -1.62 11.93 -1.52
CA PHE A 158 -1.46 12.15 -2.96
C PHE A 158 -2.34 13.28 -3.52
N GLU A 159 -3.59 13.45 -3.07
CA GLU A 159 -4.44 14.59 -3.44
C GLU A 159 -3.82 15.92 -2.98
N LEU A 160 -3.34 15.95 -1.72
CA LEU A 160 -2.76 17.14 -1.12
C LEU A 160 -1.48 17.57 -1.87
N THR A 161 -0.54 16.65 -2.05
CA THR A 161 0.81 16.97 -2.53
C THR A 161 0.96 16.81 -4.04
N GLY A 162 0.13 15.98 -4.67
CA GLY A 162 0.32 15.53 -6.05
C GLY A 162 1.58 14.70 -6.28
N VAL A 163 2.26 14.25 -5.22
CA VAL A 163 3.52 13.51 -5.29
C VAL A 163 3.34 12.13 -4.67
N LEU A 164 3.60 11.08 -5.46
CA LEU A 164 3.29 9.70 -5.09
C LEU A 164 4.20 9.12 -4.00
N TRP A 165 5.43 9.63 -3.90
CA TRP A 165 6.51 8.98 -3.14
C TRP A 165 6.28 8.89 -1.64
N GLY A 166 5.52 9.81 -1.03
CA GLY A 166 5.10 9.70 0.36
C GLY A 166 4.18 8.51 0.62
N ALA A 167 3.21 8.29 -0.26
CA ALA A 167 2.31 7.14 -0.18
C ALA A 167 3.07 5.82 -0.38
N VAL A 168 3.97 5.76 -1.36
CA VAL A 168 4.86 4.60 -1.60
C VAL A 168 5.70 4.32 -0.36
N LEU A 169 6.36 5.34 0.21
CA LEU A 169 7.18 5.19 1.41
C LEU A 169 6.37 4.62 2.58
N ALA A 170 5.20 5.20 2.85
CA ALA A 170 4.31 4.75 3.93
C ALA A 170 3.90 3.29 3.72
N HIS A 171 3.41 2.95 2.53
CA HIS A 171 2.89 1.63 2.22
C HIS A 171 3.99 0.55 2.31
N VAL A 172 5.14 0.78 1.67
CA VAL A 172 6.30 -0.13 1.74
C VAL A 172 6.73 -0.32 3.19
N TRP A 173 6.86 0.76 3.97
CA TRP A 173 7.30 0.68 5.36
C TRP A 173 6.32 -0.07 6.25
N ILE A 174 5.02 0.20 6.12
CA ILE A 174 3.96 -0.49 6.86
C ILE A 174 3.98 -1.98 6.56
N ASN A 175 3.98 -2.36 5.26
CA ASN A 175 3.99 -3.76 4.86
C ASN A 175 5.23 -4.47 5.39
N GLN A 176 6.41 -3.88 5.20
CA GLN A 176 7.66 -4.49 5.64
C GLN A 176 7.72 -4.71 7.16
N ARG A 177 7.34 -3.69 7.94
CA ARG A 177 7.41 -3.74 9.39
C ARG A 177 6.34 -4.65 10.00
N ASN A 178 5.14 -4.66 9.43
CA ASN A 178 4.05 -5.50 9.92
C ASN A 178 4.27 -6.96 9.53
N MET A 179 4.73 -7.28 8.32
CA MET A 179 5.08 -8.67 7.96
C MET A 179 6.19 -9.22 8.86
N ARG A 180 7.23 -8.42 9.16
CA ARG A 180 8.28 -8.82 10.11
C ARG A 180 7.77 -9.00 11.54
N PHE A 181 6.77 -8.22 11.95
CA PHE A 181 6.15 -8.35 13.26
C PHE A 181 5.31 -9.63 13.34
N ILE A 182 4.53 -9.90 12.30
CA ILE A 182 3.71 -11.12 12.16
C ILE A 182 4.57 -12.38 12.25
N GLN A 183 5.78 -12.41 11.67
CA GLN A 183 6.66 -13.59 11.74
C GLN A 183 7.22 -13.90 13.13
N ARG A 184 7.25 -12.93 14.05
CA ARG A 184 7.90 -13.10 15.36
C ARG A 184 6.98 -13.72 16.41
N TYR A 185 5.70 -13.93 16.11
CA TYR A 185 4.65 -14.35 17.04
C TYR A 185 3.64 -15.26 16.35
#